data_AF-A0A1G8WE68-F1
#
_entry.id   AF-A0A1G8WE68-F1
#
_cell.length_a   1.000
_cell.length_b   1.000
_cell.length_c   1.000
_cell.angle_alpha   90.00
_cell.angle_beta   90.00
_cell.angle_gamma   90.00
#
_symmetry.space_group_name_H-M   'P 1'
#
loop_
_entity.id
_entity.type
_entity.pdbx_description
1 polymer ?
#
loop_
_entity_poly.entity_id
_entity_poly.type
_entity_poly.pdbx_seq_one_letter_code
_entity_poly.pdbx_strand_id
1 'polypeptide(L)' 'MKDFEIKYTVTESFSEVNKGSRITEITLGEYDEQMAKKAIGSEVGVPSEHIKILKSTEV' A
#
# COMPACT_ATOMS: atom_id res chain seq x y z
N MET A 1 10.94 -15.63 -10.12
CA MET A 1 10.55 -14.42 -9.35
C MET A 1 9.63 -14.91 -8.25
N LYS A 2 9.74 -14.36 -7.04
CA LYS A 2 8.83 -14.66 -5.94
C LYS A 2 7.79 -13.55 -5.95
N ASP A 3 6.52 -13.89 -6.05
CA ASP A 3 5.45 -12.91 -6.04
C ASP A 3 5.03 -12.64 -4.61
N PHE A 4 4.72 -11.39 -4.26
CA PHE A 4 4.28 -11.03 -2.92
C PHE A 4 2.94 -10.33 -2.97
N GLU A 5 1.91 -10.91 -2.36
CA GLU A 5 0.63 -10.25 -2.13
C GLU A 5 0.72 -9.32 -0.91
N ILE A 6 0.45 -8.04 -1.11
CA ILE A 6 0.54 -7.02 -0.06
C ILE A 6 -0.83 -6.41 0.19
N LYS A 7 -1.32 -6.56 1.43
CA LYS A 7 -2.52 -5.85 1.91
C LYS A 7 -2.10 -4.58 2.65
N TYR A 8 -2.65 -3.44 2.25
CA TYR A 8 -2.35 -2.15 2.87
C TYR A 8 -3.60 -1.34 3.17
N THR A 9 -3.45 -0.29 3.98
CA THR A 9 -4.45 0.74 4.21
C THR A 9 -3.85 2.10 3.92
N VAL A 10 -4.64 2.95 3.28
CA VAL A 10 -4.31 4.36 3.06
C VAL A 10 -5.07 5.21 4.07
N THR A 11 -4.37 6.10 4.75
CA THR A 11 -4.98 7.10 5.65
C THR A 11 -4.75 8.48 5.07
N GLU A 12 -5.60 8.90 4.14
CA GLU A 12 -5.61 10.28 3.67
C GLU A 12 -6.43 11.17 4.61
N SER A 13 -5.81 12.23 5.12
CA SER A 13 -6.53 13.39 5.63
C SER A 13 -6.82 14.32 4.46
N PHE A 14 -7.57 13.86 3.47
CA PHE A 14 -8.19 14.78 2.50
C PHE A 14 -9.38 15.41 3.22
N SER A 15 -9.41 16.74 3.26
CA SER A 15 -10.42 17.58 3.92
C SER A 15 -11.78 16.89 4.14
N GLU A 16 -12.10 16.67 5.41
CA GLU A 16 -13.43 16.44 6.02
C GLU A 16 -14.36 15.30 5.52
N VAL A 17 -14.15 14.62 4.39
CA VAL A 17 -15.17 13.68 3.85
C VAL A 17 -14.59 12.45 3.14
N ASN A 18 -13.87 11.58 3.86
CA ASN A 18 -13.85 10.11 3.71
C ASN A 18 -12.58 9.52 4.36
N LYS A 19 -12.66 9.13 5.63
CA LYS A 19 -11.71 8.18 6.21
C LYS A 19 -12.07 6.77 5.71
N GLY A 20 -11.67 6.45 4.49
CA GLY A 20 -11.87 5.13 3.90
C GLY A 20 -10.58 4.32 3.92
N SER A 21 -10.51 3.26 4.74
CA SER A 21 -9.44 2.26 4.62
C SER A 21 -9.69 1.42 3.37
N ARG A 22 -9.00 1.71 2.26
CA ARG A 22 -9.02 0.86 1.07
C ARG A 22 -7.97 -0.24 1.19
N ILE A 23 -8.41 -1.50 1.16
CA ILE A 23 -7.53 -2.66 1.05
C ILE A 23 -7.35 -2.93 -0.43
N THR A 24 -6.11 -2.79 -0.92
CA THR A 24 -5.73 -3.20 -2.27
C THR A 24 -4.61 -4.21 -2.16
N GLU A 25 -4.53 -5.09 -3.15
CA GLU A 25 -3.53 -6.16 -3.26
C GLU A 25 -2.59 -5.79 -4.40
N ILE A 26 -1.30 -5.64 -4.10
CA ILE A 26 -0.26 -5.48 -5.12
C ILE A 26 0.64 -6.72 -5.11
N THR A 27 1.11 -7.10 -6.29
CA THR A 27 2.09 -8.18 -6.48
C THR A 27 3.46 -7.58 -6.74
N LEU A 28 4.43 -7.85 -5.86
CA LEU A 28 5.83 -7.44 -6.06
C LEU A 28 6.72 -8.66 -6.31
N GLY A 29 7.70 -8.52 -7.21
CA GLY A 29 8.70 -9.57 -7.47
C GLY A 29 9.81 -9.68 -6.41
N GLU A 30 9.93 -8.64 -5.57
CA GLU A 30 10.76 -8.56 -4.37
C GLU A 30 10.03 -7.68 -3.33
N TYR A 31 9.93 -8.14 -2.08
CA TYR A 31 9.28 -7.38 -1.02
C TYR A 31 10.30 -6.52 -0.25
N ASP A 32 10.20 -5.21 -0.44
CA ASP A 32 10.76 -4.20 0.45
C ASP A 32 9.64 -3.25 0.89
N GLU A 33 9.54 -2.96 2.19
CA GLU A 33 8.43 -2.18 2.73
C GLU A 33 8.44 -0.73 2.19
N GLN A 34 9.61 -0.12 2.02
CA GLN A 34 9.69 1.23 1.44
C GLN A 34 9.34 1.23 -0.04
N MET A 35 9.80 0.23 -0.80
CA MET A 35 9.49 0.07 -2.21
C MET A 35 8.00 -0.19 -2.43
N ALA A 36 7.39 -1.04 -1.59
CA ALA A 36 5.95 -1.29 -1.59
C ALA A 36 5.16 -0.02 -1.30
N LYS A 37 5.50 0.71 -0.23
CA LYS A 37 4.85 1.99 0.10
C LYS A 37 5.01 3.03 -1.00
N LYS A 38 6.15 3.09 -1.69
CA LYS A 38 6.36 3.97 -2.85
C LYS A 38 5.52 3.54 -4.06
N ALA A 39 5.49 2.25 -4.39
CA ALA A 39 4.70 1.72 -5.50
C ALA A 39 3.20 1.97 -5.27
N ILE A 40 2.71 1.63 -4.07
CA ILE A 40 1.34 1.91 -3.64
C ILE A 40 1.06 3.41 -3.71
N GLY A 41 1.95 4.23 -3.16
CA GLY A 41 1.79 5.68 -3.16
C GLY A 41 1.72 6.28 -4.55
N SER A 42 2.53 5.78 -5.47
CA SER A 42 2.49 6.18 -6.88
C SER A 42 1.21 5.71 -7.57
N GLU A 43 0.67 4.53 -7.21
CA GLU A 43 -0.54 3.96 -7.82
C GLU A 43 -1.82 4.64 -7.33
N VAL A 44 -1.93 4.88 -6.02
CA VAL A 44 -3.11 5.50 -5.42
C VAL A 44 -3.00 7.03 -5.28
N GLY A 45 -1.84 7.61 -5.61
CA GLY A 45 -1.62 9.06 -5.57
C GLY A 45 -1.42 9.62 -4.16
N VAL A 46 -0.95 8.82 -3.21
CA VAL A 46 -0.78 9.23 -1.81
C VAL A 46 0.66 9.10 -1.35
N PRO A 47 1.16 9.96 -0.45
CA PRO A 47 2.52 9.82 0.05
C PRO A 47 2.71 8.53 0.86
N SER A 48 3.91 7.96 0.82
CA SER A 48 4.25 6.70 1.51
C SER A 48 4.01 6.71 3.02
N GLU A 49 4.03 7.88 3.65
CA GLU A 49 3.74 8.07 5.08
C GLU A 49 2.28 7.82 5.44
N HIS A 50 1.36 7.96 4.48
CA HIS A 50 -0.07 7.69 4.64
C HIS A 50 -0.42 6.22 4.39
N ILE A 51 0.57 5.40 4.01
CA ILE A 51 0.37 4.00 3.66
C ILE A 51 0.88 3.11 4.79
N LYS A 52 -0.01 2.28 5.31
CA LYS A 52 0.30 1.25 6.30
C LYS A 52 0.12 -0.13 5.69
N ILE A 53 1.21 -0.88 5.59
CA ILE A 53 1.15 -2.30 5.21
C ILE A 53 0.56 -3.07 6.39
N LEU A 54 -0.48 -3.86 6.15
CA LEU A 54 -1.10 -4.74 7.14
C LEU A 54 -0.51 -6.14 7.09
N LYS A 55 -0.25 -6.64 5.89
CA LYS A 55 0.27 -7.99 5.65
C LYS A 55 1.01 -8.05 4.33
N SER A 56 2.12 -8.78 4.30
CA SER A 56 2.75 -9.29 3.08
C SER A 56 2.77 -10.82 3.13
N THR A 57 2.45 -11.46 2.00
CA THR A 57 2.48 -12.92 1.87
C THR A 57 3.20 -13.27 0.57
N GLU A 58 4.23 -14.12 0.63
CA GLU A 58 4.85 -14.70 -0.57
C GLU A 58 3.86 -15.71 -1.19
N VAL A 59 3.58 -15.58 -2.49
CA VAL A 59 2.64 -16.40 -3.26
C VAL A 59 3.32 -17.09 -4.44
#